data_AF-A0AAE7J5G9-F1
#
_entry.id   AF-A0AAE7J5G9-F1
#
_cell.length_a   1.000
_cell.length_b   1.000
_cell.length_c   1.000
_cell.angle_alpha   90.00
_cell.angle_beta   90.00
_cell.angle_gamma   90.00
#
_symmetry.space_group_name_H-M   'P 1'
#
loop_
_entity.id
_entity.type
_entity.pdbx_description
1 polymer ?
#
loop_
_entity_poly.entity_id
_entity_poly.type
_entity_poly.pdbx_seq_one_letter_code
_entity_poly.pdbx_strand_id
1 'polypeptide(L)' 'MTSTPQIHAGMTATSAAHGSEAQHEQTWDAVETYFECITTCSLDDGECITRCVEQLRDADS' A
#
# COMPACT_ATOMS: atom_id res chain seq x y z
N MET A 1 38.69 32.87 -24.23
CA MET A 1 37.54 33.54 -24.87
C MET A 1 36.52 32.46 -25.17
N THR A 2 35.43 32.46 -24.39
CA THR A 2 34.12 31.77 -24.60
C THR A 2 34.16 30.23 -24.69
N SER A 3 33.24 29.43 -24.11
CA SER A 3 31.86 29.66 -23.70
C SER A 3 31.45 28.69 -22.60
N THR A 4 30.83 29.20 -21.54
CA THR A 4 30.01 28.43 -20.59
C THR A 4 28.62 28.23 -21.19
N PRO A 5 28.02 27.03 -21.18
CA PRO A 5 26.59 26.92 -21.41
C PRO A 5 25.81 27.19 -20.10
N GLN A 6 24.87 28.12 -20.20
CA GLN A 6 23.70 28.30 -19.31
C GLN A 6 22.78 27.06 -19.42
N ILE A 7 21.78 26.73 -18.58
CA ILE A 7 20.66 27.51 -18.03
C ILE A 7 19.84 26.59 -17.10
N HIS A 8 19.36 27.17 -16.00
CA HIS A 8 18.03 27.07 -15.36
C HIS A 8 17.16 25.79 -15.32
N ALA A 9 16.57 25.65 -14.11
CA ALA A 9 15.26 25.10 -13.77
C ALA A 9 15.14 23.58 -13.64
N GLY A 10 15.64 23.07 -12.51
CA GLY A 10 15.28 21.76 -11.98
C GLY A 10 13.83 21.74 -11.46
N MET A 11 12.98 21.13 -12.27
CA MET A 11 11.83 20.29 -11.90
C MET A 11 10.71 20.93 -11.07
N THR A 12 9.70 21.37 -11.82
CA THR A 12 8.30 21.08 -11.52
C THR A 12 8.11 19.61 -11.11
N ALA A 13 7.68 19.36 -9.88
CA ALA A 13 6.92 18.16 -9.55
C ALA A 13 5.95 18.52 -8.43
N THR A 14 4.79 19.01 -8.84
CA THR A 14 3.58 19.03 -8.04
C THR A 14 3.22 17.58 -7.70
N SER A 15 3.76 17.03 -6.62
CA SER A 15 3.26 15.76 -6.06
C SER A 15 2.05 16.06 -5.19
N ALA A 16 1.00 16.58 -5.81
CA ALA A 16 -0.34 16.69 -5.26
C ALA A 16 -1.28 15.90 -6.19
N ALA A 17 -1.00 14.61 -6.33
CA ALA A 17 -1.84 13.67 -7.03
C ALA A 17 -1.87 12.32 -6.30
N HIS A 18 -1.86 12.33 -4.96
CA HIS A 18 -2.13 11.13 -4.17
C HIS A 18 -3.64 11.05 -3.91
N GLY A 19 -4.42 10.89 -4.98
CA GLY A 19 -5.90 10.86 -4.91
C GLY A 19 -6.53 9.54 -5.32
N SER A 20 -5.73 8.59 -5.79
CA SER A 20 -6.20 7.32 -6.35
C SER A 20 -5.33 6.11 -6.00
N GLU A 21 -4.12 6.32 -5.44
CA GLU A 21 -3.23 5.26 -4.98
C GLU A 21 -3.60 4.79 -3.57
N ALA A 22 -3.96 5.72 -2.67
CA ALA A 22 -4.37 5.41 -1.30
C ALA A 22 -5.52 4.41 -1.19
N GLN A 23 -6.50 4.43 -2.10
CA GLN A 23 -7.59 3.45 -2.07
C GLN A 23 -7.12 2.06 -2.49
N HIS A 24 -6.21 1.97 -3.46
CA HIS A 24 -5.68 0.70 -3.95
C HIS A 24 -4.76 0.07 -2.91
N GLU A 25 -3.92 0.89 -2.26
CA GLU A 25 -3.03 0.48 -1.16
C GLU A 25 -3.82 -0.15 0.00
N GLN A 26 -4.97 0.42 0.38
CA GLN A 26 -5.83 -0.15 1.43
C GLN A 26 -6.36 -1.55 1.07
N THR A 27 -6.70 -1.78 -0.20
CA THR A 27 -7.15 -3.12 -0.64
C THR A 27 -6.04 -4.16 -0.65
N TRP A 28 -4.80 -3.76 -0.97
CA TRP A 28 -3.65 -4.67 -0.98
C TRP A 28 -3.13 -4.97 0.41
N ASP A 29 -3.14 -3.98 1.30
CA ASP A 29 -2.74 -4.13 2.70
C ASP A 29 -3.64 -5.15 3.43
N ALA A 30 -4.95 -5.09 3.16
CA ALA A 30 -5.90 -6.07 3.68
C ALA A 30 -5.61 -7.51 3.20
N VAL A 31 -5.23 -7.67 1.92
CA VAL A 31 -4.89 -8.97 1.34
C VAL A 31 -3.55 -9.48 1.88
N GLU A 32 -2.55 -8.62 2.02
CA GLU A 32 -1.24 -8.96 2.59
C GLU A 32 -1.37 -9.43 4.04
N THR A 33 -2.10 -8.68 4.85
CA THR A 33 -2.40 -9.03 6.25
C THR A 33 -3.18 -10.35 6.36
N TYR A 34 -4.14 -10.60 5.45
CA TYR A 34 -4.85 -11.89 5.39
C TYR A 34 -3.89 -13.05 5.14
N PHE A 35 -2.99 -12.90 4.16
CA PHE A 35 -2.01 -13.94 3.82
C PHE A 35 -1.01 -14.17 4.95
N GLU A 36 -0.52 -13.11 5.61
CA GLU A 36 0.35 -13.25 6.78
C GLU A 36 -0.36 -14.03 7.91
N CYS A 37 -1.60 -13.67 8.22
CA CYS A 37 -2.41 -14.34 9.24
C CYS A 37 -2.68 -15.82 8.90
N ILE A 38 -3.03 -16.12 7.65
CA ILE A 38 -3.22 -17.51 7.21
C ILE A 38 -1.92 -18.31 7.27
N THR A 39 -0.77 -17.72 6.93
CA THR A 39 0.51 -18.44 7.00
C THR A 39 0.95 -18.78 8.41
N THR A 40 0.45 -18.04 9.40
CA THR A 40 0.62 -18.34 10.83
C THR A 40 -0.44 -19.32 11.35
N CYS A 41 -1.62 -19.35 10.73
CA CYS A 41 -2.64 -20.38 10.93
C CYS A 41 -2.32 -21.66 10.14
N SER A 42 -2.91 -22.80 10.52
CA SER A 42 -3.06 -23.91 9.56
C SER A 42 -4.24 -23.60 8.65
N LEU A 43 -4.10 -23.82 7.34
CA LEU A 43 -5.20 -23.63 6.37
C LEU A 43 -6.44 -24.49 6.67
N ASP A 44 -6.27 -25.54 7.48
CA ASP A 44 -7.32 -26.45 7.94
C ASP A 44 -8.04 -25.92 9.21
N ASP A 45 -7.43 -24.97 9.93
CA ASP A 45 -7.98 -24.40 11.15
C ASP A 45 -8.94 -23.25 10.81
N GLY A 46 -10.19 -23.62 10.50
CA GLY A 46 -11.22 -22.68 10.07
C GLY A 46 -11.57 -21.62 11.13
N GLU A 47 -11.35 -21.90 12.42
CA GLU A 47 -11.53 -20.91 13.48
C GLU A 47 -10.46 -19.81 13.41
N CYS A 48 -9.19 -20.20 13.20
CA CYS A 48 -8.07 -19.28 12.99
C CYS A 48 -8.30 -18.39 11.77
N ILE A 49 -8.72 -18.97 10.63
CA ILE A 49 -9.03 -18.20 9.41
C ILE A 49 -10.19 -17.22 9.62
N THR A 50 -11.23 -17.64 10.34
CA THR A 50 -12.39 -16.76 10.61
C THR A 50 -11.96 -15.52 11.39
N ARG A 51 -11.09 -15.67 12.41
CA ARG A 51 -10.53 -14.52 13.14
C ARG A 51 -9.64 -13.63 12.27
N CYS A 52 -8.92 -14.18 11.30
CA CYS A 52 -8.15 -13.37 10.35
C CYS A 52 -9.05 -12.44 9.53
N VAL A 53 -10.22 -12.92 9.08
CA VAL A 53 -11.18 -12.12 8.31
C VAL A 53 -11.88 -11.08 9.19
N GLU A 54 -12.25 -11.44 10.43
CA GLU A 54 -12.86 -10.51 11.37
C GLU A 54 -11.93 -9.32 11.69
N GLN A 55 -10.63 -9.58 11.89
CA GLN A 55 -9.64 -8.54 12.12
C GLN A 55 -9.53 -7.55 10.95
N LEU A 56 -9.63 -8.03 9.71
CA LEU A 56 -9.60 -7.17 8.53
C LEU A 56 -10.87 -6.31 8.40
N ARG A 57 -12.02 -6.86 8.77
CA ARG A 57 -13.29 -6.12 8.77
C ARG A 57 -13.27 -4.99 9.80
N ASP A 58 -12.70 -5.24 10.98
CA ASP A 58 -12.63 -4.24 12.05
C ASP A 58 -11.52 -3.19 11.80
N ALA A 59 -10.54 -3.49 10.93
CA ALA A 59 -9.52 -2.54 10.49
C ALA A 59 -10.00 -1.57 9.39
N ASP A 60 -11.03 -1.96 8.63
CA ASP A 60 -11.65 -1.15 7.58
C ASP A 60 -12.77 -0.21 8.10
N SER A 61 -13.18 -0.36 9.38
CA SER A 61 -14.34 0.32 9.99
C SER A 61 -14.06 1.64 10.71
#